data_AF-A0A1T4K348-F1
#
_entry.id   AF-A0A1T4K348-F1
#
_cell.length_a   1.000
_cell.length_b   1.000
_cell.length_c   1.000
_cell.angle_alpha   90.00
_cell.angle_beta   90.00
_cell.angle_gamma   90.00
#
_symmetry.space_group_name_H-M   'P 1'
#
loop_
_entity.id
_entity.type
_entity.pdbx_description
1 polymer ?
#
loop_
_entity_poly.entity_id
_entity_poly.type
_entity_poly.pdbx_seq_one_letter_code
_entity_poly.pdbx_strand_id
1 'polypeptide(L)'
;MKAGALIVCGMALLMLAGCGKTKETYEKSFKDSFKTSFVKSCTESAKKGGLKEDQAKAKCDCVGTYLVGKYSSIELTKLSANTESASSKQIFDEAINSCK
;
A
#
# COMPACT_ATOMS: atom_id res chain seq x y z
N MET A 1 9.93 57.51 10.95
CA MET A 1 10.66 56.25 10.69
C MET A 1 9.65 55.15 10.47
N LYS A 2 9.91 54.29 9.49
CA LYS A 2 9.01 53.31 8.85
C LYS A 2 8.42 52.31 9.85
N ALA A 3 7.10 52.32 10.03
CA ALA A 3 6.34 51.24 10.62
C ALA A 3 5.64 50.47 9.50
N GLY A 4 6.26 49.40 9.00
CA GLY A 4 5.69 48.63 7.90
C GLY A 4 6.65 47.56 7.41
N ALA A 5 6.85 46.49 8.19
CA ALA A 5 7.57 45.29 7.72
C ALA A 5 7.45 44.06 8.65
N LEU A 6 6.41 43.89 9.48
CA LEU A 6 6.39 42.81 10.49
C LEU A 6 5.20 41.84 10.45
N ILE A 7 4.27 41.94 9.49
CA ILE A 7 3.07 41.08 9.42
C ILE A 7 3.03 40.23 8.13
N VAL A 8 4.19 39.80 7.61
CA VAL A 8 4.29 38.93 6.41
C VAL A 8 5.17 37.69 6.66
N CYS A 9 5.47 37.33 7.91
CA CYS A 9 6.23 36.10 8.22
C CYS A 9 5.43 35.03 8.99
N GLY A 10 4.15 35.24 9.30
CA GLY A 10 3.35 34.31 10.10
C GLY A 10 2.59 33.23 9.30
N MET A 11 2.31 33.44 8.01
CA MET A 11 1.47 32.52 7.21
C MET A 11 2.24 31.40 6.49
N ALA A 12 3.57 31.49 6.37
CA ALA A 12 4.36 30.48 5.67
C ALA A 12 4.53 29.16 6.47
N LEU A 13 4.44 29.21 7.79
CA LEU A 13 4.62 28.04 8.66
C LEU A 13 3.41 27.08 8.67
N LEU A 14 2.22 27.55 8.27
CA LEU A 14 1.01 26.71 8.20
C LEU A 14 0.99 25.79 6.96
N MET A 15 1.79 26.09 5.93
CA MET A 15 1.86 25.24 4.72
C MET A 15 2.69 23.96 4.92
N LEU A 16 3.54 23.91 5.95
CA LEU A 16 4.38 22.73 6.25
C LEU A 16 3.62 21.65 7.05
N ALA A 17 2.57 22.03 7.78
CA ALA A 17 1.72 21.09 8.51
C ALA A 17 0.81 20.24 7.59
N GLY A 18 0.66 20.64 6.32
CA GLY A 18 -0.17 19.94 5.33
C GLY A 18 0.51 18.74 4.65
N CYS A 19 1.84 18.67 4.60
CA CYS A 19 2.55 17.59 3.89
C CYS A 19 2.36 16.21 4.54
N GLY A 20 2.23 16.14 5.87
CA GLY A 20 2.08 14.86 6.59
C GLY A 20 0.73 14.18 6.36
N LYS A 21 -0.37 14.94 6.47
CA LYS A 21 -1.73 14.42 6.26
C LYS A 21 -1.98 13.98 4.82
N THR A 22 -1.41 14.70 3.84
CA THR A 22 -1.49 14.33 2.44
C THR A 22 -0.77 13.01 2.16
N LYS A 23 0.42 12.81 2.75
CA LYS A 23 1.17 11.56 2.61
C LYS A 23 0.44 10.36 3.23
N GLU A 24 -0.10 10.51 4.44
CA GLU A 24 -0.85 9.45 5.11
C GLU A 24 -2.13 9.08 4.35
N THR A 25 -2.87 10.09 3.89
CA THR A 25 -4.09 9.88 3.08
C THR A 25 -3.77 9.17 1.77
N TYR A 26 -2.70 9.60 1.09
CA TYR A 26 -2.23 8.93 -0.12
C TYR A 26 -1.82 7.48 0.14
N GLU A 27 -1.02 7.23 1.18
CA GLU A 27 -0.55 5.89 1.50
C GLU A 27 -1.72 4.95 1.81
N LYS A 28 -2.70 5.43 2.58
CA LYS A 28 -3.92 4.67 2.88
C LYS A 28 -4.72 4.34 1.61
N SER A 29 -5.00 5.34 0.77
CA SER A 29 -5.75 5.14 -0.47
C SER A 29 -5.02 4.21 -1.45
N PHE A 30 -3.69 4.32 -1.53
CA PHE A 30 -2.87 3.42 -2.33
C PHE A 30 -2.97 1.99 -1.81
N LYS A 31 -2.77 1.78 -0.50
CA LYS A 31 -2.82 0.46 0.14
C LYS A 31 -4.19 -0.20 -0.07
N ASP A 32 -5.27 0.55 0.07
CA ASP A 32 -6.63 0.05 -0.16
C ASP A 32 -6.82 -0.39 -1.63
N SER A 33 -6.40 0.45 -2.58
CA SER A 33 -6.47 0.16 -4.02
C SER A 33 -5.61 -1.04 -4.40
N PHE A 34 -4.40 -1.12 -3.84
CA PHE A 34 -3.48 -2.23 -4.03
C PHE A 34 -4.10 -3.52 -3.50
N LYS A 35 -4.60 -3.53 -2.26
CA LYS A 35 -5.23 -4.72 -1.67
C LYS A 35 -6.38 -5.19 -2.54
N THR A 36 -7.28 -4.29 -2.92
CA THR A 36 -8.45 -4.63 -3.74
C THR A 36 -8.03 -5.25 -5.08
N SER A 37 -7.06 -4.66 -5.78
CA SER A 37 -6.58 -5.15 -7.06
C SER A 37 -5.85 -6.49 -6.93
N PHE A 38 -5.03 -6.62 -5.89
CA PHE A 38 -4.31 -7.85 -5.56
C PHE A 38 -5.27 -8.99 -5.26
N VAL A 39 -6.23 -8.79 -4.36
CA VAL A 39 -7.21 -9.81 -3.97
C VAL A 39 -7.98 -10.30 -5.18
N LYS A 40 -8.42 -9.39 -6.05
CA LYS A 40 -9.10 -9.74 -7.29
C LYS A 40 -8.22 -10.62 -8.18
N SER A 41 -7.03 -10.15 -8.54
CA SER A 41 -6.10 -10.87 -9.44
C SER A 41 -5.65 -12.22 -8.87
N CYS A 42 -5.34 -12.26 -7.57
CA CYS A 42 -4.97 -13.47 -6.85
C CYS A 42 -6.12 -14.47 -6.83
N THR A 43 -7.35 -14.03 -6.55
CA THR A 43 -8.53 -14.91 -6.50
C THR A 43 -8.81 -15.50 -7.86
N GLU A 44 -8.77 -14.69 -8.92
CA GLU A 44 -8.95 -15.17 -10.30
C GLU A 44 -7.88 -16.20 -10.68
N SER A 45 -6.62 -15.96 -10.32
CA SER A 45 -5.52 -16.89 -10.57
C SER A 45 -5.64 -18.19 -9.76
N ALA A 46 -5.99 -18.09 -8.48
CA ALA A 46 -6.18 -19.24 -7.61
C ALA A 46 -7.37 -20.10 -8.02
N LYS A 47 -8.47 -19.49 -8.50
CA LYS A 47 -9.61 -20.20 -9.09
C LYS A 47 -9.19 -20.99 -10.34
N LYS A 48 -8.37 -20.39 -11.22
CA LYS A 48 -7.82 -21.11 -12.38
C LYS A 48 -6.91 -22.27 -11.96
N GLY A 49 -6.27 -22.17 -10.80
CA GLY A 49 -5.50 -23.26 -10.17
C GLY A 49 -6.33 -24.31 -9.43
N GLY A 50 -7.67 -24.21 -9.44
CA GLY A 50 -8.56 -25.22 -8.86
C GLY A 50 -9.06 -24.96 -7.43
N LEU A 51 -8.78 -23.78 -6.85
CA LEU A 51 -9.37 -23.41 -5.55
C LEU A 51 -10.83 -22.96 -5.72
N LYS A 52 -11.66 -23.25 -4.71
CA LYS A 52 -13.01 -22.68 -4.59
C LYS A 52 -12.93 -21.17 -4.37
N GLU A 53 -13.90 -20.43 -4.91
CA GLU A 53 -13.91 -18.96 -4.86
C GLU A 53 -13.77 -18.40 -3.44
N ASP A 54 -14.57 -18.87 -2.48
CA ASP A 54 -14.47 -18.42 -1.08
C ASP A 54 -13.10 -18.70 -0.45
N GLN A 55 -12.52 -19.87 -0.72
CA GLN A 55 -11.20 -20.23 -0.19
C GLN A 55 -10.08 -19.41 -0.85
N ALA A 56 -10.17 -19.19 -2.16
CA ALA A 56 -9.26 -18.35 -2.90
C ALA A 56 -9.32 -16.90 -2.39
N LYS A 57 -10.54 -16.35 -2.25
CA LYS A 57 -10.76 -15.00 -1.75
C LYS A 57 -10.24 -14.83 -0.33
N ALA A 58 -10.54 -15.76 0.58
CA ALA A 58 -10.08 -15.69 1.96
C ALA A 58 -8.54 -15.70 2.07
N LYS A 59 -7.88 -16.60 1.33
CA LYS A 59 -6.40 -16.66 1.31
C LYS A 59 -5.79 -15.41 0.69
N CYS A 60 -6.31 -14.97 -0.46
CA CYS A 60 -5.83 -13.78 -1.14
C CYS A 60 -6.07 -12.50 -0.32
N ASP A 61 -7.18 -12.41 0.42
CA ASP A 61 -7.45 -11.30 1.34
C ASP A 61 -6.46 -11.25 2.50
N CYS A 62 -6.14 -12.41 3.09
CA CYS A 62 -5.12 -12.49 4.12
C CYS A 62 -3.75 -12.03 3.59
N VAL A 63 -3.32 -12.55 2.44
CA VAL A 63 -2.04 -12.17 1.83
C VAL A 63 -2.02 -10.68 1.48
N GLY A 64 -3.09 -10.17 0.86
CA GLY A 64 -3.22 -8.75 0.54
C GLY A 64 -3.15 -7.87 1.79
N THR A 65 -3.81 -8.29 2.88
CA THR A 65 -3.75 -7.61 4.19
C THR A 65 -2.35 -7.62 4.79
N TYR A 66 -1.65 -8.77 4.73
CA TYR A 66 -0.27 -8.89 5.19
C TYR A 66 0.64 -7.90 4.46
N LEU A 67 0.56 -7.87 3.12
CA LEU A 67 1.40 -7.03 2.28
C LEU A 67 1.18 -5.54 2.60
N VAL A 68 -0.06 -5.07 2.66
CA VAL A 68 -0.33 -3.65 2.93
C VAL A 68 -0.07 -3.23 4.38
N GLY A 69 -0.10 -4.19 5.32
CA GLY A 69 0.28 -3.96 6.71
C GLY A 69 1.79 -3.85 6.92
N LYS A 70 2.58 -4.57 6.11
CA LYS A 70 4.04 -4.67 6.26
C LYS A 70 4.82 -3.68 5.39
N TYR A 71 4.34 -3.38 4.18
CA TYR A 71 5.12 -2.64 3.18
C TYR A 71 4.50 -1.27 2.87
N SER A 72 5.37 -0.32 2.52
CA SER A 72 4.93 1.01 2.06
C SER A 72 4.39 0.98 0.63
N SER A 73 3.68 2.01 0.19
CA SER A 73 3.18 2.13 -1.19
C SER A 73 4.29 2.01 -2.25
N ILE A 74 5.47 2.57 -1.97
CA ILE A 74 6.64 2.48 -2.86
C ILE A 74 7.17 1.04 -2.94
N GLU A 75 7.26 0.34 -1.81
CA GLU A 75 7.71 -1.05 -1.80
C GLU A 75 6.71 -1.98 -2.48
N LEU A 76 5.42 -1.78 -2.25
CA LEU A 76 4.35 -2.52 -2.94
C LEU A 76 4.39 -2.28 -4.46
N THR A 77 4.65 -1.04 -4.89
CA THR A 77 4.83 -0.73 -6.32
C THR A 77 6.02 -1.49 -6.90
N LYS A 78 7.16 -1.51 -6.20
CA LYS A 78 8.35 -2.26 -6.62
C LYS A 78 8.10 -3.76 -6.64
N LEU A 79 7.35 -4.28 -5.66
CA LEU A 79 6.97 -5.68 -5.58
C LEU A 79 6.12 -6.09 -6.78
N SER A 80 5.15 -5.27 -7.17
CA SER A 80 4.33 -5.48 -8.38
C SER A 80 5.13 -5.40 -9.68
N ALA A 81 6.14 -4.53 -9.75
CA ALA A 81 6.97 -4.40 -10.95
C ALA A 81 7.96 -5.57 -11.11
N ASN A 82 8.38 -6.19 -10.00
CA ASN A 82 9.45 -7.19 -9.96
C ASN A 82 8.97 -8.54 -9.40
N THR A 83 7.74 -8.96 -9.69
CA THR A 83 7.13 -10.16 -9.11
C THR A 83 7.93 -11.45 -9.33
N GLU A 84 8.77 -11.51 -10.37
CA GLU A 84 9.58 -12.70 -10.70
C GLU A 84 10.94 -12.75 -9.98
N SER A 85 11.34 -11.65 -9.32
CA SER A 85 12.59 -11.58 -8.57
C SER A 85 12.59 -12.53 -7.37
N ALA A 86 13.76 -13.07 -7.02
CA ALA A 86 13.90 -13.96 -5.86
C ALA A 86 13.40 -13.30 -4.56
N SER A 87 13.67 -12.01 -4.36
CA SER A 87 13.19 -11.27 -3.18
C SER A 87 11.67 -11.15 -3.15
N SER A 88 11.04 -10.89 -4.30
CA SER A 88 9.58 -10.79 -4.40
C SER A 88 8.91 -12.12 -4.10
N LYS A 89 9.47 -13.23 -4.61
CA LYS A 89 9.01 -14.58 -4.27
C LYS A 89 9.09 -14.84 -2.78
N GLN A 90 10.22 -14.53 -2.14
CA GLN A 90 10.38 -14.67 -0.69
C GLN A 90 9.33 -13.88 0.10
N ILE A 91 9.02 -12.65 -0.33
CA ILE A 91 7.98 -11.82 0.30
C ILE A 91 6.59 -12.48 0.14
N PHE A 92 6.25 -12.97 -1.04
CA PHE A 92 4.98 -13.66 -1.26
C PHE A 92 4.90 -14.99 -0.49
N ASP A 93 5.97 -15.78 -0.46
CA ASP A 93 6.05 -17.01 0.33
C ASP A 93 5.86 -16.74 1.83
N GLU A 94 6.51 -15.71 2.37
CA GLU A 94 6.32 -15.30 3.77
C GLU A 94 4.87 -14.89 4.04
N ALA A 95 4.27 -14.09 3.16
CA ALA A 95 2.89 -13.66 3.27
C ALA A 95 1.91 -14.85 3.21
N ILE A 96 2.12 -15.80 2.30
CA ILE A 96 1.33 -17.04 2.18
C ILE A 96 1.49 -17.91 3.43
N ASN A 97 2.71 -18.05 3.94
CA ASN A 97 2.99 -18.84 5.15
C ASN A 97 2.36 -18.23 6.40
N SER A 98 2.26 -16.90 6.46
CA SER A 98 1.58 -16.18 7.55
C SER A 98 0.05 -16.33 7.52
N CYS A 99 -0.50 -16.82 6.40
CA CYS A 99 -1.92 -17.00 6.14
C CYS A 99 -2.35 -18.49 6.11
N LYS A 100 -1.54 -19.36 6.72
CA LYS A 100 -1.79 -20.81 6.84
C LYS A 100 -2.86 -21.14 7.87
#